data_AF-A0A8H6YSM3-F1
#
_entry.id   AF-A0A8H6YSM3-F1
#
_cell.length_a   1.000
_cell.length_b   1.000
_cell.length_c   1.000
_cell.angle_alpha   90.00
_cell.angle_beta   90.00
_cell.angle_gamma   90.00
#
_symmetry.space_group_name_H-M   'P 1'
#
loop_
_entity.id
_entity.type
_entity.pdbx_description
1 polymer ?
#
loop_
_entity_poly.entity_id
_entity_poly.type
_entity_poly.pdbx_seq_one_letter_code
_entity_poly.pdbx_strand_id
1 'polypeptide(L)'
;MPSFNPTLFGSPSLASVENQVKGLIATAEANIERLTTQIRELNLLREKERSILATLRLMVVPIGKLPTELLVEIFKLVVGSPDYPTCYFEDKARATLHSVLCLSQVSPYWRQIVHNAPQLWARNFIEICVDRESEKHYLDGVEALLARSNPLPVSIALVQIAWNSNHTDAFKTIARIVTSTAYRLKILRIDMPDLCFLNDLPPKTFEAPSSFSLSNVRRNRGIQLSRFNHPLVS
;
A
#
# COMPACT_ATOMS: atom_id res chain seq x y z
N MET A 1 69.86 33.56 -69.77
CA MET A 1 69.75 33.15 -68.35
C MET A 1 68.55 33.85 -67.74
N PRO A 2 67.42 33.17 -67.50
CA PRO A 2 66.28 33.77 -66.82
C PRO A 2 66.47 33.66 -65.30
N SER A 3 66.35 34.80 -64.63
CA SER A 3 66.38 34.94 -63.18
C SER A 3 65.16 34.26 -62.55
N PHE A 4 65.42 33.35 -61.62
CA PHE A 4 64.42 32.80 -60.72
C PHE A 4 63.94 33.91 -59.78
N ASN A 5 62.64 34.23 -59.83
CA ASN A 5 61.98 35.07 -58.84
C ASN A 5 61.32 34.15 -57.81
N PRO A 6 61.79 34.08 -56.55
CA PRO A 6 61.12 33.33 -55.51
C PRO A 6 59.98 34.21 -54.97
N THR A 7 58.79 34.08 -55.56
CA THR A 7 57.58 34.64 -54.96
C THR A 7 57.30 33.91 -53.65
N LEU A 8 57.73 34.55 -52.56
CA LEU A 8 57.01 34.73 -51.30
C LEU A 8 55.72 33.90 -51.21
N PHE A 9 55.84 32.70 -50.64
CA PHE A 9 54.74 32.10 -49.90
C PHE A 9 54.45 33.02 -48.71
N GLY A 10 53.47 33.91 -48.87
CA GLY A 10 52.92 34.68 -47.76
C GLY A 10 52.25 33.72 -46.79
N SER A 11 52.98 33.32 -45.75
CA SER A 11 52.41 32.63 -44.60
C SER A 11 51.20 33.43 -44.11
N PRO A 12 50.02 32.81 -43.94
CA PRO A 12 48.87 33.52 -43.40
C PRO A 12 49.29 34.13 -42.06
N SER A 13 49.15 35.46 -41.96
CA SER A 13 49.45 36.17 -40.72
C SER A 13 48.72 35.50 -39.56
N LEU A 14 49.42 35.27 -38.44
CA LEU A 14 48.88 34.66 -37.23
C LEU A 14 47.56 35.34 -36.79
N ALA A 15 47.47 36.65 -36.97
CA ALA A 15 46.26 37.43 -36.68
C ALA A 15 45.07 37.06 -37.57
N SER A 16 45.31 36.69 -38.84
CA SER A 16 44.25 36.25 -39.75
C SER A 16 43.71 34.87 -39.36
N VAL A 17 44.59 33.96 -38.93
CA VAL A 17 44.17 32.63 -38.44
C VAL A 17 43.41 32.78 -37.12
N GLU A 18 43.88 33.61 -36.20
CA GLU A 18 43.21 33.87 -34.93
C GLU A 18 41.80 34.46 -35.12
N ASN A 19 41.64 35.42 -36.04
CA ASN A 19 40.34 35.99 -36.36
C ASN A 19 39.39 34.97 -37.00
N GLN A 20 39.92 34.08 -37.86
CA GLN A 20 39.13 33.01 -38.45
C GLN A 20 38.66 31.99 -37.39
N VAL A 21 39.53 31.59 -36.46
CA VAL A 21 39.18 30.69 -35.36
C VAL A 21 38.13 31.33 -34.44
N LYS A 22 38.29 32.61 -34.08
CA LYS A 22 37.29 33.35 -33.29
C LYS A 22 35.92 33.41 -33.98
N GLY A 23 35.90 33.64 -35.29
CA GLY A 23 34.65 33.62 -36.07
C GLY A 23 33.96 32.25 -36.08
N LEU A 24 34.73 31.16 -36.19
CA LEU A 24 34.21 29.80 -36.12
C LEU A 24 33.65 29.46 -34.74
N ILE A 25 34.35 29.87 -33.66
CA ILE A 25 33.87 29.69 -32.29
C ILE A 25 32.54 30.43 -32.07
N ALA A 26 32.47 31.71 -32.43
CA ALA A 26 31.23 32.48 -32.28
C ALA A 26 30.07 31.87 -33.08
N THR A 27 30.35 31.34 -34.28
CA THR A 27 29.34 30.65 -35.09
C THR A 27 28.89 29.33 -34.44
N ALA A 28 29.81 28.58 -33.86
CA ALA A 28 29.51 27.34 -33.15
C ALA A 28 28.69 27.61 -31.87
N GLU A 29 29.03 28.64 -31.09
CA GLU A 29 28.30 29.06 -29.90
C GLU A 29 26.87 29.48 -30.23
N ALA A 30 26.68 30.32 -31.25
CA ALA A 30 25.35 30.71 -31.72
C ALA A 30 24.52 29.49 -32.19
N ASN A 31 25.16 28.51 -32.82
CA ASN A 31 24.49 27.27 -33.21
C ASN A 31 24.10 26.42 -31.99
N ILE A 32 24.94 26.33 -30.96
CA ILE A 32 24.62 25.63 -29.71
C ILE A 32 23.40 26.29 -29.06
N GLU A 33 23.39 27.62 -28.92
CA GLU A 33 22.27 28.33 -28.32
C GLU A 33 20.95 28.17 -29.10
N ARG A 34 21.04 28.16 -30.44
CA ARG A 34 19.89 27.87 -31.30
C ARG A 34 19.37 26.45 -31.08
N LEU A 35 20.25 25.45 -31.05
CA LEU A 35 19.86 24.05 -30.88
C LEU A 35 19.30 23.79 -29.48
N THR A 36 19.87 24.39 -28.43
CA THR A 36 19.34 24.25 -27.06
C THR A 36 17.94 24.85 -26.94
N THR A 37 17.68 25.97 -27.61
CA THR A 37 16.35 26.58 -27.69
C THR A 37 15.35 25.65 -28.40
N GLN A 38 15.71 25.10 -29.55
CA GLN A 38 14.87 24.14 -30.28
C GLN A 38 14.57 22.88 -29.46
N ILE A 39 15.56 22.34 -28.75
CA ILE A 39 15.37 21.19 -27.85
C ILE A 39 14.37 21.53 -26.74
N ARG A 40 14.45 22.74 -26.17
CA ARG A 40 13.53 23.18 -25.12
C ARG A 40 12.09 23.26 -25.64
N GLU A 41 11.89 23.86 -26.81
CA GLU A 41 10.57 23.94 -27.45
C GLU A 41 10.00 22.56 -27.77
N LEU A 42 10.80 21.67 -28.37
CA LEU A 42 10.38 20.30 -28.68
C LEU A 42 10.03 19.51 -27.41
N ASN A 43 10.75 19.71 -26.31
CA ASN A 43 10.42 19.08 -25.04
C ASN A 43 9.09 19.58 -24.47
N LEU A 44 8.79 20.89 -24.58
CA LEU A 44 7.50 21.44 -24.18
C LEU A 44 6.35 20.86 -25.01
N LEU A 45 6.53 20.78 -26.34
CA LEU A 45 5.55 20.15 -27.23
C LEU A 45 5.35 18.68 -26.90
N ARG A 46 6.45 17.94 -26.69
CA ARG A 46 6.39 16.52 -26.30
C ARG A 46 5.60 16.31 -25.01
N GLU A 47 5.80 17.16 -24.01
CA GLU A 47 5.11 17.04 -22.73
C GLU A 47 3.61 17.36 -22.86
N LYS A 48 3.27 18.38 -23.66
CA LYS A 48 1.87 18.69 -24.02
C LYS A 48 1.19 17.49 -24.70
N GLU A 49 1.81 16.90 -25.72
CA GLU A 49 1.26 15.74 -26.42
C GLU A 49 1.13 14.51 -25.51
N ARG A 50 2.11 14.29 -24.62
CA ARG A 50 2.03 13.22 -23.60
C ARG A 50 0.86 13.40 -22.65
N SER A 51 0.60 14.63 -22.21
CA SER A 51 -0.55 14.96 -21.38
C SER A 51 -1.87 14.64 -22.10
N ILE A 52 -2.02 15.07 -23.35
CA ILE A 52 -3.20 14.78 -24.18
C ILE A 52 -3.39 13.27 -24.34
N LEU A 53 -2.32 12.55 -24.68
CA LEU A 53 -2.36 11.11 -24.89
C LEU A 53 -2.72 10.36 -23.61
N ALA A 54 -2.21 10.79 -22.45
CA ALA A 54 -2.61 10.23 -21.15
C ALA A 54 -4.11 10.42 -20.90
N THR A 55 -4.67 11.60 -21.17
CA THR A 55 -6.11 11.87 -21.04
C THR A 55 -6.94 11.00 -21.99
N LEU A 56 -6.54 10.89 -23.26
CA LEU A 56 -7.25 10.05 -24.23
C LEU A 56 -7.20 8.57 -23.86
N ARG A 57 -6.06 8.08 -23.38
CA ARG A 57 -5.95 6.70 -22.88
C ARG A 57 -6.92 6.46 -21.73
N LEU A 58 -7.04 7.38 -20.78
CA LEU A 58 -8.01 7.26 -19.68
C LEU A 58 -9.45 7.19 -20.18
N MET A 59 -9.80 7.88 -21.27
CA MET A 59 -11.15 7.83 -21.87
C MET A 59 -11.45 6.49 -22.58
N VAL A 60 -10.41 5.84 -23.10
CA VAL A 60 -10.54 4.57 -23.83
C VAL A 60 -10.52 3.36 -22.89
N VAL A 61 -9.80 3.45 -21.76
CA VAL A 61 -9.68 2.34 -20.81
C VAL A 61 -11.05 2.03 -20.18
N PRO A 62 -11.59 0.80 -20.36
CA PRO A 62 -12.91 0.42 -19.85
C PRO A 62 -13.05 0.56 -18.33
N ILE A 63 -11.95 0.40 -17.60
CA ILE A 63 -11.93 0.44 -16.14
C ILE A 63 -12.29 1.82 -15.58
N GLY A 64 -12.06 2.89 -16.33
CA GLY A 64 -12.45 4.25 -15.93
C GLY A 64 -13.94 4.54 -16.13
N LYS A 65 -14.67 3.65 -16.82
CA LYS A 65 -16.12 3.76 -17.06
C LYS A 65 -16.94 2.91 -16.11
N LEU A 66 -16.28 2.07 -15.29
CA LEU A 66 -16.98 1.27 -14.30
C LEU A 66 -17.46 2.17 -13.16
N PRO A 67 -18.76 2.07 -12.78
CA PRO A 67 -19.23 2.66 -11.55
C PRO A 67 -18.40 2.20 -10.35
N THR A 68 -18.20 3.10 -9.39
CA THR A 68 -17.41 2.84 -8.19
C THR A 68 -17.91 1.60 -7.45
N GLU A 69 -19.22 1.36 -7.46
CA GLU A 69 -19.89 0.22 -6.83
C GLU A 69 -19.39 -1.10 -7.42
N LEU A 70 -19.28 -1.19 -8.75
CA LEU A 70 -18.79 -2.41 -9.41
C LEU A 70 -17.30 -2.64 -9.14
N LEU A 71 -16.50 -1.58 -9.08
CA LEU A 71 -15.09 -1.69 -8.70
C LEU A 71 -14.94 -2.21 -7.27
N VAL A 72 -15.78 -1.73 -6.33
CA VAL A 72 -15.78 -2.22 -4.96
C VAL A 72 -16.17 -3.70 -4.90
N GLU A 73 -17.16 -4.16 -5.68
CA GLU A 73 -17.50 -5.58 -5.75
C GLU A 73 -16.34 -6.43 -6.31
N ILE A 74 -15.65 -5.95 -7.35
CA ILE A 74 -14.45 -6.62 -7.87
C ILE A 74 -13.36 -6.67 -6.79
N PHE A 75 -13.14 -5.58 -6.04
CA PHE A 75 -12.13 -5.55 -4.99
C PHE A 75 -12.46 -6.52 -3.86
N LYS A 76 -13.73 -6.70 -3.49
CA LYS A 76 -14.17 -7.71 -2.52
C LYS A 76 -13.80 -9.13 -2.97
N LEU A 77 -13.91 -9.43 -4.27
CA LEU A 77 -13.51 -10.73 -4.84
C LEU A 77 -12.00 -10.95 -4.73
N VAL A 78 -11.19 -9.90 -4.96
CA VAL A 78 -9.72 -9.97 -4.87
C VAL A 78 -9.24 -10.12 -3.43
N VAL A 79 -9.83 -9.35 -2.51
CA VAL A 79 -9.42 -9.31 -1.10
C VAL A 79 -9.88 -10.57 -0.34
N GLY A 80 -10.93 -11.24 -0.82
CA GLY A 80 -11.55 -12.37 -0.13
C GLY A 80 -12.53 -11.89 0.92
N SER A 81 -13.72 -11.49 0.46
CA SER A 81 -14.87 -11.17 1.29
C SER A 81 -15.39 -12.41 2.04
N PRO A 82 -16.05 -12.24 3.21
CA PRO A 82 -16.93 -13.25 3.81
C PRO A 82 -17.78 -14.05 2.80
N ASP A 83 -18.31 -13.34 1.80
CA ASP A 83 -19.20 -13.88 0.78
C ASP A 83 -18.43 -14.68 -0.30
N TYR A 84 -17.11 -14.48 -0.40
CA TYR A 84 -16.23 -15.06 -1.42
C TYR A 84 -14.88 -15.47 -0.81
N PRO A 85 -14.82 -16.59 -0.06
CA PRO A 85 -13.59 -17.04 0.55
C PRO A 85 -12.54 -17.39 -0.51
N THR A 86 -11.42 -16.67 -0.53
CA THR A 86 -10.28 -16.97 -1.40
C THR A 86 -9.57 -18.24 -0.91
N CYS A 87 -9.42 -19.21 -1.82
CA CYS A 87 -8.91 -20.57 -1.55
C CYS A 87 -7.38 -20.69 -1.53
N TYR A 88 -6.62 -19.59 -1.66
CA TYR A 88 -5.21 -19.66 -2.08
C TYR A 88 -4.16 -19.19 -1.07
N PHE A 89 -4.51 -18.76 0.15
CA PHE A 89 -3.51 -18.31 1.13
C PHE A 89 -3.65 -19.03 2.48
N GLU A 90 -2.60 -19.73 2.87
CA GLU A 90 -2.44 -20.36 4.19
C GLU A 90 -2.35 -19.29 5.31
N ASP A 91 -1.90 -18.08 4.98
CA ASP A 91 -1.70 -16.96 5.92
C ASP A 91 -2.70 -15.81 5.63
N LYS A 92 -3.96 -16.04 6.01
CA LYS A 92 -5.13 -15.30 5.50
C LYS A 92 -5.16 -13.81 5.86
N ALA A 93 -4.63 -13.41 7.02
CA ALA A 93 -4.66 -12.02 7.46
C ALA A 93 -3.63 -11.14 6.76
N ARG A 94 -2.39 -11.63 6.60
CA ARG A 94 -1.34 -10.92 5.85
C ARG A 94 -1.71 -10.77 4.38
N ALA A 95 -2.30 -11.80 3.78
CA ALA A 95 -2.79 -11.75 2.40
C ALA A 95 -3.85 -10.66 2.19
N THR A 96 -4.73 -10.42 3.16
CA THR A 96 -5.79 -9.40 3.07
C THR A 96 -5.20 -7.98 3.06
N LEU A 97 -4.37 -7.66 4.06
CA LEU A 97 -3.67 -6.38 4.13
C LEU A 97 -2.86 -6.13 2.86
N HIS A 98 -2.13 -7.15 2.41
CA HIS A 98 -1.35 -7.08 1.18
C HIS A 98 -2.23 -6.77 -0.04
N SER A 99 -3.32 -7.51 -0.25
CA SER A 99 -4.24 -7.29 -1.39
C SER A 99 -4.84 -5.88 -1.39
N VAL A 100 -5.33 -5.40 -0.24
CA VAL A 100 -5.92 -4.06 -0.16
C VAL A 100 -4.87 -2.97 -0.42
N LEU A 101 -3.65 -3.16 0.10
CA LEU A 101 -2.54 -2.24 -0.16
C LEU A 101 -2.12 -2.27 -1.63
N CYS A 102 -2.02 -3.44 -2.26
CA CYS A 102 -1.75 -3.57 -3.70
C CYS A 102 -2.80 -2.83 -4.54
N LEU A 103 -4.08 -2.98 -4.24
CA LEU A 103 -5.15 -2.26 -4.92
C LEU A 103 -4.99 -0.73 -4.78
N SER A 104 -4.58 -0.26 -3.60
CA SER A 104 -4.34 1.17 -3.33
C SER A 104 -3.11 1.76 -4.05
N GLN A 105 -2.24 0.91 -4.60
CA GLN A 105 -1.03 1.33 -5.33
C GLN A 105 -1.25 1.44 -6.84
N VAL A 106 -2.34 0.91 -7.39
CA VAL A 106 -2.60 0.90 -8.84
C VAL A 106 -2.77 2.31 -9.41
N SER A 107 -3.60 3.14 -8.76
CA SER A 107 -3.84 4.52 -9.19
C SER A 107 -4.37 5.38 -8.04
N PRO A 108 -4.29 6.73 -8.15
CA PRO A 108 -4.93 7.63 -7.18
C PRO A 108 -6.43 7.38 -7.05
N TYR A 109 -7.11 7.06 -8.15
CA TYR A 109 -8.54 6.76 -8.17
C TYR A 109 -8.86 5.48 -7.38
N TRP A 110 -8.12 4.40 -7.62
CA TRP A 110 -8.29 3.13 -6.88
C TRP A 110 -7.98 3.30 -5.41
N ARG A 111 -6.95 4.06 -5.07
CA ARG A 111 -6.64 4.42 -3.68
C ARG A 111 -7.81 5.12 -3.00
N GLN A 112 -8.41 6.12 -3.65
CA GLN A 112 -9.56 6.83 -3.11
C GLN A 112 -10.74 5.88 -2.86
N ILE A 113 -11.06 4.99 -3.82
CA ILE A 113 -12.11 3.98 -3.65
C ILE A 113 -11.82 3.07 -2.46
N VAL A 114 -10.60 2.50 -2.42
CA VAL A 114 -10.18 1.56 -1.39
C VAL A 114 -10.24 2.20 0.01
N HIS A 115 -9.80 3.46 0.15
CA HIS A 115 -9.85 4.17 1.42
C HIS A 115 -11.28 4.51 1.87
N ASN A 116 -12.20 4.74 0.94
CA ASN A 116 -13.58 5.14 1.22
C ASN A 116 -14.55 3.95 1.34
N ALA A 117 -14.07 2.71 1.24
CA ALA A 117 -14.89 1.50 1.30
C ALA A 117 -14.54 0.65 2.53
N PRO A 118 -15.12 0.92 3.71
CA PRO A 118 -14.85 0.19 4.96
C PRO A 118 -14.99 -1.33 4.84
N GLN A 119 -15.88 -1.81 3.96
CA GLN A 119 -16.14 -3.22 3.69
C GLN A 119 -14.95 -3.97 3.08
N LEU A 120 -13.98 -3.27 2.48
CA LEU A 120 -12.74 -3.87 2.01
C LEU A 120 -11.73 -4.12 3.16
N TRP A 121 -11.92 -3.41 4.28
CA TRP A 121 -11.08 -3.50 5.48
C TRP A 121 -11.72 -4.38 6.56
N ALA A 122 -13.05 -4.49 6.56
CA ALA A 122 -13.82 -5.28 7.51
C ALA A 122 -13.90 -6.75 7.07
N ARG A 123 -13.07 -7.62 7.68
CA ARG A 123 -13.08 -9.05 7.43
C ARG A 123 -13.85 -9.81 8.51
N ASN A 124 -14.30 -11.02 8.16
CA ASN A 124 -14.81 -11.98 9.13
C ASN A 124 -13.83 -12.31 10.25
N PHE A 125 -12.50 -12.27 9.99
CA PHE A 125 -11.46 -12.53 10.98
C PHE A 125 -10.13 -11.87 10.60
N ILE A 126 -9.62 -11.03 11.49
CA ILE A 126 -8.30 -10.40 11.42
C ILE A 126 -7.39 -11.19 12.37
N GLU A 127 -6.42 -11.92 11.83
CA GLU A 127 -5.40 -12.60 12.64
C GLU A 127 -4.28 -11.61 12.92
N ILE A 128 -4.04 -11.35 14.21
CA ILE A 128 -2.94 -10.56 14.73
C ILE A 128 -1.89 -11.55 15.23
N CYS A 129 -0.79 -11.61 14.50
CA CYS A 129 0.34 -12.48 14.81
C CYS A 129 1.42 -11.69 15.54
N VAL A 130 1.92 -12.25 16.66
CA VAL A 130 3.06 -11.70 17.42
C VAL A 130 4.31 -12.47 17.03
N ASP A 131 5.22 -11.84 16.28
CA ASP A 131 6.51 -12.43 15.85
C ASP A 131 7.64 -11.36 15.80
N ARG A 132 8.89 -11.82 15.96
CA ARG A 132 10.10 -11.09 16.37
C ARG A 132 10.57 -9.93 15.50
N GLU A 133 10.29 -9.91 14.20
CA GLU A 133 11.07 -9.05 13.27
C GLU A 133 10.31 -7.85 12.68
N SER A 134 9.01 -7.71 12.93
CA SER A 134 8.23 -6.61 12.33
C SER A 134 7.08 -6.07 13.19
N GLU A 135 7.19 -6.20 14.51
CA GLU A 135 6.13 -5.91 15.48
C GLU A 135 5.49 -4.53 15.29
N LYS A 136 6.30 -3.48 15.14
CA LYS A 136 5.76 -2.11 15.09
C LYS A 136 5.01 -1.81 13.79
N HIS A 137 5.63 -2.02 12.63
CA HIS A 137 5.02 -1.70 11.34
C HIS A 137 3.80 -2.57 11.03
N TYR A 138 3.83 -3.83 11.46
CA TYR A 138 2.68 -4.70 11.33
C TYR A 138 1.52 -4.23 12.21
N LEU A 139 1.76 -3.92 13.49
CA LEU A 139 0.72 -3.43 14.39
C LEU A 139 0.17 -2.06 13.97
N ASP A 140 1.01 -1.17 13.44
CA ASP A 140 0.58 0.09 12.81
C ASP A 140 -0.35 -0.19 11.62
N GLY A 141 -0.04 -1.20 10.81
CA GLY A 141 -0.88 -1.65 9.70
C GLY A 141 -2.22 -2.24 10.16
N VAL A 142 -2.22 -3.04 11.24
CA VAL A 142 -3.44 -3.57 11.86
C VAL A 142 -4.30 -2.45 12.42
N GLU A 143 -3.70 -1.47 13.10
CA GLU A 143 -4.41 -0.30 13.62
C GLU A 143 -5.03 0.51 12.47
N ALA A 144 -4.30 0.75 11.39
CA ALA A 144 -4.83 1.44 10.21
C ALA A 144 -5.98 0.67 9.55
N LEU A 145 -5.89 -0.67 9.46
CA LEU A 145 -6.97 -1.51 8.96
C LEU A 145 -8.21 -1.42 9.85
N LEU A 146 -8.02 -1.46 11.16
CA LEU A 146 -9.12 -1.33 12.11
C LEU A 146 -9.74 0.06 12.01
N ALA A 147 -8.95 1.14 11.96
CA ALA A 147 -9.47 2.49 11.77
C ALA A 147 -10.32 2.61 10.50
N ARG A 148 -9.86 2.04 9.38
CA ARG A 148 -10.56 2.11 8.08
C ARG A 148 -11.79 1.21 7.98
N SER A 149 -11.87 0.14 8.78
CA SER A 149 -13.07 -0.71 8.82
C SER A 149 -14.22 -0.11 9.64
N ASN A 150 -14.01 0.97 10.37
CA ASN A 150 -15.07 1.65 11.12
C ASN A 150 -16.17 2.18 10.16
N PRO A 151 -17.48 2.02 10.46
CA PRO A 151 -18.11 1.46 11.67
C PRO A 151 -18.46 -0.02 11.59
N LEU A 152 -17.96 -0.75 10.61
CA LEU A 152 -18.35 -2.14 10.40
C LEU A 152 -17.84 -3.03 11.53
N PRO A 153 -18.62 -4.04 11.95
CA PRO A 153 -18.17 -4.95 12.99
C PRO A 153 -17.01 -5.83 12.52
N VAL A 154 -16.08 -6.14 13.42
CA VAL A 154 -14.86 -6.92 13.12
C VAL A 154 -14.74 -8.13 14.04
N SER A 155 -14.03 -9.16 13.59
CA SER A 155 -13.56 -10.22 14.49
C SER A 155 -12.04 -10.28 14.49
N ILE A 156 -11.46 -10.56 15.66
CA ILE A 156 -10.01 -10.57 15.86
C ILE A 156 -9.60 -11.94 16.38
N ALA A 157 -8.55 -12.52 15.79
CA ALA A 157 -7.80 -13.66 16.32
C ALA A 157 -6.47 -13.13 16.79
N LEU A 158 -6.12 -13.41 18.04
CA LEU A 158 -4.76 -13.28 18.50
C LEU A 158 -4.11 -14.65 18.41
N VAL A 159 -3.05 -14.76 17.59
CA VAL A 159 -2.34 -16.02 17.35
C VAL A 159 -0.88 -15.81 17.73
N GLN A 160 -0.34 -16.67 18.59
CA GLN A 160 1.07 -16.63 18.97
C GLN A 160 1.89 -17.60 18.11
N ILE A 161 2.90 -17.10 17.39
CA ILE A 161 3.71 -17.91 16.48
C ILE A 161 5.01 -18.40 17.14
N ALA A 162 5.58 -17.64 18.08
CA ALA A 162 6.81 -18.05 18.77
C ALA A 162 6.85 -17.64 20.25
N TRP A 163 7.41 -18.53 21.08
CA TRP A 163 7.57 -18.31 22.52
C TRP A 163 8.97 -17.78 22.78
N ASN A 164 9.06 -16.50 23.08
CA ASN A 164 10.26 -15.92 23.67
C ASN A 164 9.85 -14.72 24.53
N SER A 165 10.51 -14.57 25.67
CA SER A 165 9.92 -14.07 26.90
C SER A 165 9.90 -12.54 27.09
N ASN A 166 9.88 -11.71 26.04
CA ASN A 166 9.96 -10.24 26.19
C ASN A 166 8.99 -9.43 25.30
N HIS A 167 7.76 -9.91 25.06
CA HIS A 167 6.77 -9.26 24.17
C HIS A 167 5.84 -8.22 24.84
N THR A 168 6.21 -7.71 26.02
CA THR A 168 5.34 -6.86 26.86
C THR A 168 4.78 -5.64 26.12
N ASP A 169 5.57 -5.01 25.23
CA ASP A 169 5.13 -3.81 24.50
C ASP A 169 4.20 -4.11 23.32
N ALA A 170 4.42 -5.24 22.62
CA ALA A 170 3.50 -5.74 21.61
C ALA A 170 2.14 -6.07 22.24
N PHE A 171 2.12 -6.72 23.41
CA PHE A 171 0.89 -7.02 24.14
C PHE A 171 0.14 -5.76 24.56
N LYS A 172 0.82 -4.75 25.10
CA LYS A 172 0.18 -3.45 25.43
C LYS A 172 -0.44 -2.81 24.20
N THR A 173 0.24 -2.89 23.07
CA THR A 173 -0.26 -2.34 21.80
C THR A 173 -1.49 -3.09 21.33
N ILE A 174 -1.47 -4.42 21.38
CA ILE A 174 -2.62 -5.27 21.03
C ILE A 174 -3.79 -5.01 21.98
N ALA A 175 -3.56 -4.95 23.28
CA ALA A 175 -4.58 -4.64 24.28
C ALA A 175 -5.24 -3.28 24.00
N ARG A 176 -4.43 -2.26 23.67
CA ARG A 176 -4.92 -0.94 23.24
C ARG A 176 -5.78 -1.03 21.98
N ILE A 177 -5.33 -1.76 20.95
CA ILE A 177 -6.04 -1.95 19.68
C ILE A 177 -7.37 -2.69 19.88
N VAL A 178 -7.38 -3.78 20.66
CA VAL A 178 -8.59 -4.56 20.95
C VAL A 178 -9.56 -3.71 21.77
N THR A 179 -9.08 -2.99 22.78
CA THR A 179 -9.92 -2.11 23.61
C THR A 179 -10.52 -0.96 22.79
N SER A 180 -9.75 -0.34 21.89
CA SER A 180 -10.24 0.75 21.05
C SER A 180 -11.28 0.30 20.01
N THR A 181 -11.37 -1.01 19.75
CA THR A 181 -12.33 -1.60 18.81
C THR A 181 -13.43 -2.42 19.47
N ALA A 182 -13.42 -2.51 20.81
CA ALA A 182 -14.31 -3.38 21.59
C ALA A 182 -15.80 -3.12 21.31
N TYR A 183 -16.22 -1.86 21.10
CA TYR A 183 -17.62 -1.49 20.86
C TYR A 183 -18.23 -2.09 19.58
N ARG A 184 -17.40 -2.57 18.64
CA ARG A 184 -17.83 -3.18 17.38
C ARG A 184 -17.20 -4.56 17.15
N LEU A 185 -16.59 -5.13 18.18
CA LEU A 185 -15.97 -6.44 18.12
C LEU A 185 -17.06 -7.53 18.18
N LYS A 186 -17.15 -8.37 17.15
CA LYS A 186 -18.08 -9.49 17.06
C LYS A 186 -17.55 -10.73 17.77
N ILE A 187 -16.32 -11.11 17.46
CA ILE A 187 -15.66 -12.31 17.98
C ILE A 187 -14.22 -11.95 18.30
N LEU A 188 -13.76 -12.35 19.49
CA LEU A 188 -12.36 -12.33 19.89
C LEU A 188 -11.92 -13.78 20.12
N ARG A 189 -11.01 -14.28 19.30
CA ARG A 189 -10.35 -15.58 19.52
C ARG A 189 -8.96 -15.32 20.06
N ILE A 190 -8.61 -15.99 21.14
CA ILE A 190 -7.27 -15.92 21.72
C ILE A 190 -6.70 -17.33 21.66
N ASP A 191 -5.83 -17.54 20.68
CA ASP A 191 -5.05 -18.77 20.53
C ASP A 191 -3.63 -18.48 21.01
N MET A 192 -3.54 -18.28 22.32
CA MET A 192 -2.28 -18.05 23.01
C MET A 192 -2.18 -19.00 24.20
N PRO A 193 -1.06 -19.71 24.34
CA PRO A 193 -0.83 -20.62 25.45
C PRO A 193 -0.59 -19.88 26.78
N ASP A 194 -0.07 -18.66 26.75
CA ASP A 194 0.15 -17.82 27.95
C ASP A 194 -0.84 -16.64 27.96
N LEU A 195 -1.86 -16.73 28.82
CA LEU A 195 -2.92 -15.71 28.98
C LEU A 195 -2.58 -14.61 30.00
N CYS A 196 -1.31 -14.45 30.38
CA CYS A 196 -0.89 -13.57 31.48
C CYS A 196 -1.28 -12.09 31.27
N PHE A 197 -1.46 -11.64 30.02
CA PHE A 197 -1.88 -10.27 29.67
C PHE A 197 -3.40 -10.04 29.83
N LEU A 198 -4.23 -11.09 29.96
CA LEU A 198 -5.68 -10.91 30.15
C LEU A 198 -5.99 -10.11 31.43
N ASN A 199 -5.10 -10.15 32.41
CA ASN A 199 -5.23 -9.40 33.66
C ASN A 199 -5.20 -7.88 33.44
N ASP A 200 -4.64 -7.41 32.31
CA ASP A 200 -4.54 -5.99 31.96
C ASP A 200 -5.72 -5.51 31.10
N LEU A 201 -6.60 -6.40 30.64
CA LEU A 201 -7.79 -6.01 29.87
C LEU A 201 -8.89 -5.51 30.82
N PRO A 202 -9.56 -4.39 30.51
CA PRO A 202 -10.58 -3.84 31.38
C PRO A 202 -11.74 -4.85 31.58
N PRO A 203 -12.23 -5.03 32.82
CA PRO A 203 -13.19 -6.10 33.16
C PRO A 203 -14.51 -6.02 32.36
N LYS A 204 -14.85 -4.84 31.83
CA LYS A 204 -16.05 -4.60 31.01
C LYS A 204 -15.94 -5.05 29.56
N THR A 205 -14.76 -5.39 29.05
CA THR A 205 -14.61 -5.86 27.66
C THR A 205 -15.15 -7.28 27.43
N PHE A 206 -15.48 -7.99 28.52
CA PHE A 206 -16.01 -9.35 28.50
C PHE A 206 -17.32 -9.48 29.29
N GLU A 207 -18.18 -8.45 29.30
CA GLU A 207 -19.61 -8.70 29.57
C GLU A 207 -20.19 -9.47 28.38
N ALA A 208 -19.90 -10.76 28.38
CA ALA A 208 -20.62 -11.76 27.64
C ALA A 208 -22.13 -11.58 27.88
N PRO A 209 -22.96 -11.30 26.87
CA PRO A 209 -24.41 -11.38 27.03
C PRO A 209 -24.78 -12.82 27.37
N SER A 210 -25.02 -13.11 28.66
CA SER A 210 -25.67 -14.27 29.33
C SER A 210 -25.54 -15.70 28.75
N SER A 211 -24.72 -15.91 27.73
CA SER A 211 -24.67 -17.09 26.86
C SER A 211 -23.24 -17.50 26.50
N PHE A 212 -22.21 -16.83 27.05
CA PHE A 212 -20.83 -17.26 26.87
C PHE A 212 -20.43 -18.20 28.00
N SER A 213 -19.90 -19.37 27.63
CA SER A 213 -19.25 -20.30 28.56
C SER A 213 -17.76 -20.34 28.26
N LEU A 214 -16.93 -20.03 29.27
CA LEU A 214 -15.49 -20.29 29.24
C LEU A 214 -15.28 -21.78 29.54
N SER A 215 -15.26 -22.63 28.53
CA SER A 215 -14.87 -24.03 28.71
C SER A 215 -13.34 -24.15 28.59
N ASN A 216 -12.66 -24.33 29.73
CA ASN A 216 -11.26 -24.74 29.80
C ASN A 216 -11.12 -26.17 29.26
N VAL A 217 -10.86 -26.32 27.96
CA VAL A 217 -10.50 -27.61 27.37
C VAL A 217 -8.99 -27.76 27.43
N ARG A 218 -8.49 -28.37 28.51
CA ARG A 218 -7.13 -28.91 28.57
C ARG A 218 -7.00 -30.04 27.54
N ARG A 219 -6.56 -29.71 26.31
CA ARG A 219 -5.74 -30.53 25.40
C ARG A 219 -5.62 -29.85 24.02
N ASN A 220 -4.45 -29.28 23.73
CA ASN A 220 -3.82 -29.12 22.40
C ASN A 220 -4.59 -28.58 21.18
N ARG A 221 -5.80 -28.01 21.30
CA ARG A 221 -6.43 -27.25 20.22
C ARG A 221 -7.16 -26.04 20.81
N GLY A 222 -6.91 -24.87 20.23
CA GLY A 222 -7.18 -23.54 20.78
C GLY A 222 -8.61 -23.27 21.27
N ILE A 223 -8.74 -22.21 22.07
CA ILE A 223 -10.00 -21.75 22.63
C ILE A 223 -10.79 -21.01 21.53
N GLN A 224 -11.92 -21.57 21.12
CA GLN A 224 -12.83 -20.94 20.17
C GLN A 224 -14.05 -20.37 20.91
N LEU A 225 -14.15 -19.04 20.96
CA LEU A 225 -15.37 -18.35 21.41
C LEU A 225 -16.29 -18.18 20.20
N SER A 226 -17.45 -18.84 20.20
CA SER A 226 -18.46 -18.73 19.15
C SER A 226 -19.85 -18.50 19.73
N ARG A 227 -20.69 -17.75 19.00
CA ARG A 227 -22.06 -17.40 19.36
C ARG A 227 -22.99 -18.51 18.85
N PHE A 228 -23.67 -19.26 19.73
CA PHE A 228 -24.71 -20.20 19.33
C PHE A 228 -26.04 -19.45 19.14
N ASN A 229 -26.57 -19.45 17.93
CA ASN A 229 -27.95 -19.03 17.66
C ASN A 229 -28.86 -20.26 17.66
N HIS A 230 -29.78 -20.36 18.61
CA HIS A 230 -31.19 -20.81 18.41
C HIS A 230 -32.00 -20.63 19.71
N PRO A 231 -33.32 -20.38 19.61
CA PRO A 231 -34.24 -21.51 19.52
C PRO A 231 -35.23 -21.43 18.36
N LEU A 232 -35.70 -22.64 18.04
CA LEU A 232 -36.84 -23.00 17.22
C LEU A 232 -38.09 -22.25 17.69
N VAL A 233 -38.84 -21.67 16.75
CA VAL A 233 -40.24 -21.33 16.94
C VAL A 233 -41.04 -22.45 16.26
N SER A 234 -41.77 -23.20 17.07
CA SER A 234 -42.96 -23.96 16.70
C SER A 234 -44.15 -23.31 17.38
#